data_AF-G5HSK6-F1
#
_entry.id   AF-G5HSK6-F1
#
_cell.length_a   1.000
_cell.length_b   1.000
_cell.length_c   1.000
_cell.angle_alpha   90.00
_cell.angle_beta   90.00
_cell.angle_gamma   90.00
#
_symmetry.space_group_name_H-M   'P 1'
#
loop_
_entity.id
_entity.type
_entity.pdbx_description
1 polymer ?
#
loop_
_entity_poly.entity_id
_entity_poly.type
_entity_poly.pdbx_seq_one_letter_code
_entity_poly.pdbx_strand_id
1 'polypeptide(L)'
;MSAIRFVCLEQEEERTLLQKQLEVELAECSEVEATYRNKVKRFMMENGIWHISELDYSWRQKFRQFIAGQLQPSSYSTYEKGFDRIKQHSIQKQMQAVSRKETQITYENQIWFLPYHPDQKLVRRLDKAQRKEELAWDFRRQAPETMKRQIFHILNCLLEQDQNRETLRNHIDALKLFYDFCVEESVEDIEMLELPVYQRFEETLGTRRERTISIVDLCRKILFLQEDKIHWDAHIWYLERFHFESERIDRSSPVVALSFIEVTHKRNRELLKQYMRYGLGITYLTIKNLRSEMYYVKNLLMELPQEETVDICSVTPEQMDTYFRHKQNKEIQAETFNKMVMSIKHFFDFLLARRYIKKMPFCADYYLKKNVPKHYDRSVELNVSREILQKLYRFPEIPRLMYLHLWCVGLRVSEVCTLKGDAYYIQGRDAWIQVYQIKTKSYKRIPIPAALYQLMKEYRKKYKIGPSDYVFQNRKGEAYRSATFRNKMLKGCAENAIQGGAYLFQSHDYRHSIATLLYDNGVSLQGVRDYLGHTYEEMTRQYIDYMPRRLASANDEYFNQHGSLAAGLKKGKGRKRGKQTLPA
;
A
#
# COMPACT_ATOMS: atom_id res chain seq x y z
N MET A 1 -35.17 -39.61 -61.31
CA MET A 1 -34.27 -40.28 -60.34
C MET A 1 -32.80 -40.08 -60.70
N SER A 2 -32.28 -38.84 -60.77
CA SER A 2 -30.87 -38.63 -61.19
C SER A 2 -30.13 -37.47 -60.50
N ALA A 3 -30.80 -36.52 -59.84
CA ALA A 3 -30.10 -35.47 -59.08
C ALA A 3 -29.83 -35.89 -57.61
N ILE A 4 -30.82 -36.50 -56.94
CA ILE A 4 -30.73 -36.87 -55.51
C ILE A 4 -29.66 -37.95 -55.26
N ARG A 5 -29.53 -38.94 -56.15
CA ARG A 5 -28.49 -39.98 -56.04
C ARG A 5 -27.08 -39.42 -56.24
N PHE A 6 -26.92 -38.41 -57.09
CA PHE A 6 -25.62 -37.79 -57.36
C PHE A 6 -25.17 -36.91 -56.19
N VAL A 7 -26.09 -36.11 -55.63
CA VAL A 7 -25.84 -35.31 -54.42
C VAL A 7 -25.54 -36.20 -53.20
N CYS A 8 -26.22 -37.33 -53.05
CA CYS A 8 -25.90 -38.28 -51.98
C CYS A 8 -24.52 -38.93 -52.14
N LEU A 9 -24.09 -39.23 -53.37
CA LEU A 9 -22.76 -39.82 -53.64
C LEU A 9 -21.63 -38.81 -53.41
N GLU A 10 -21.79 -37.55 -53.83
CA GLU A 10 -20.83 -36.48 -53.56
C GLU A 10 -20.70 -36.20 -52.04
N GLN A 11 -21.82 -36.19 -51.32
CA GLN A 11 -21.82 -36.04 -49.85
C GLN A 11 -21.17 -37.24 -49.13
N GLU A 12 -21.31 -38.46 -49.66
CA GLU A 12 -20.64 -39.64 -49.11
C GLU A 12 -19.13 -39.64 -49.38
N GLU A 13 -18.68 -39.23 -50.56
CA GLU A 13 -17.26 -39.11 -50.89
C GLU A 13 -16.57 -38.02 -50.06
N GLU A 14 -17.19 -36.84 -49.93
CA GLU A 14 -16.70 -35.74 -49.10
C GLU A 14 -16.58 -36.16 -47.63
N ARG A 15 -17.58 -36.86 -47.09
CA ARG A 15 -17.57 -37.39 -45.73
C ARG A 15 -16.47 -38.43 -45.51
N THR A 16 -16.20 -39.26 -46.51
CA THR A 16 -15.13 -40.26 -46.47
C THR A 16 -13.74 -39.61 -46.46
N LEU A 17 -13.56 -38.51 -47.20
CA LEU A 17 -12.33 -37.71 -47.20
C LEU A 17 -12.10 -37.03 -45.86
N LEU A 18 -13.12 -36.37 -45.31
CA LEU A 18 -13.08 -35.72 -43.99
C LEU A 18 -12.77 -36.73 -42.87
N GLN A 19 -13.33 -37.94 -42.94
CA GLN A 19 -13.02 -39.00 -41.98
C GLN A 19 -11.55 -39.43 -42.03
N LYS A 20 -10.99 -39.62 -43.24
CA LYS A 20 -9.56 -39.94 -43.41
C LYS A 20 -8.67 -38.82 -42.88
N GLN A 21 -9.04 -37.56 -43.11
CA GLN A 21 -8.29 -36.42 -42.58
C GLN A 21 -8.30 -36.39 -41.05
N LEU A 22 -9.47 -36.58 -40.42
CA LEU A 22 -9.60 -36.66 -38.97
C LEU A 22 -8.75 -37.80 -38.38
N GLU A 23 -8.70 -38.95 -39.06
CA GLU A 23 -7.84 -40.08 -38.66
C GLU A 23 -6.36 -39.72 -38.65
N VAL A 24 -5.89 -38.97 -39.65
CA VAL A 24 -4.51 -38.48 -39.71
C VAL A 24 -4.24 -37.48 -38.59
N GLU A 25 -5.11 -36.48 -38.39
CA GLU A 25 -4.94 -35.46 -37.35
C GLU A 25 -4.88 -36.09 -35.94
N LEU A 26 -5.73 -37.08 -35.65
CA LEU A 26 -5.69 -37.79 -34.36
C LEU A 26 -4.51 -38.75 -34.25
N ALA A 27 -4.04 -39.34 -35.35
CA ALA A 27 -2.86 -40.21 -35.37
C ALA A 27 -1.58 -39.43 -34.98
N GLU A 28 -1.48 -38.17 -35.40
CA GLU A 28 -0.39 -37.24 -35.05
C GLU A 28 -0.30 -36.94 -33.54
N CYS A 29 -1.43 -37.00 -32.81
CA CYS A 29 -1.48 -36.83 -31.35
C CYS A 29 -0.93 -38.05 -30.59
N SER A 30 0.33 -38.41 -30.81
CA SER A 30 0.98 -39.59 -30.22
C SER A 30 1.09 -39.56 -28.68
N GLU A 31 1.01 -38.37 -28.06
CA GLU A 31 0.98 -38.21 -26.59
C GLU A 31 -0.31 -38.69 -25.89
N VAL A 32 -1.33 -39.10 -26.65
CA VAL A 32 -2.61 -39.62 -26.15
C VAL A 32 -2.75 -41.09 -26.50
N GLU A 33 -3.09 -41.93 -25.51
CA GLU A 33 -3.31 -43.36 -25.75
C GLU A 33 -4.37 -43.61 -26.83
N ALA A 34 -4.15 -44.65 -27.64
CA ALA A 34 -5.04 -44.98 -28.76
C ALA A 34 -6.48 -45.24 -28.31
N THR A 35 -6.67 -45.82 -27.13
CA THR A 35 -7.98 -46.05 -26.50
C THR A 35 -8.79 -44.76 -26.34
N TYR A 36 -8.16 -43.68 -25.87
CA TYR A 36 -8.78 -42.38 -25.68
C TYR A 36 -8.99 -41.65 -27.01
N ARG A 37 -8.00 -41.69 -27.91
CA ARG A 37 -8.11 -41.09 -29.25
C ARG A 37 -9.28 -41.69 -30.04
N ASN A 38 -9.43 -43.00 -30.01
CA ASN A 38 -10.54 -43.69 -30.68
C ASN A 38 -11.91 -43.29 -30.12
N LYS A 39 -11.98 -42.99 -28.81
CA LYS A 39 -13.22 -42.53 -28.17
C LYS A 39 -13.59 -41.11 -28.60
N VAL A 40 -12.61 -40.20 -28.62
CA VAL A 40 -12.81 -38.82 -29.09
C VAL A 40 -13.16 -38.81 -30.59
N LYS A 41 -12.49 -39.63 -31.41
CA LYS A 41 -12.81 -39.82 -32.83
C LYS A 41 -14.29 -40.17 -33.03
N ARG A 42 -14.78 -41.19 -32.31
CA ARG A 42 -16.18 -41.62 -32.41
C ARG A 42 -17.14 -40.48 -32.06
N PHE A 43 -16.86 -39.77 -30.97
CA PHE A 43 -17.66 -38.61 -30.57
C PHE A 43 -17.68 -37.50 -31.64
N MET A 44 -16.52 -37.17 -32.21
CA MET A 44 -16.40 -36.16 -33.27
C MET A 44 -17.22 -36.54 -34.51
N MET A 45 -17.10 -37.78 -34.98
CA MET A 45 -17.86 -38.28 -36.14
C MET A 45 -19.38 -38.27 -35.91
N GLU A 46 -19.83 -38.66 -34.71
CA GLU A 46 -21.26 -38.65 -34.34
C GLU A 46 -21.84 -37.23 -34.26
N ASN A 47 -21.00 -36.23 -33.98
CA ASN A 47 -21.41 -34.82 -33.86
C ASN A 47 -21.04 -33.98 -35.10
N GLY A 48 -20.55 -34.61 -36.18
CA GLY A 48 -20.19 -33.93 -37.43
C GLY A 48 -18.99 -32.99 -37.32
N ILE A 49 -18.06 -33.26 -36.40
CA ILE A 49 -16.82 -32.49 -36.21
C ILE A 49 -15.70 -33.21 -36.97
N TRP A 50 -14.99 -32.50 -37.85
CA TRP A 50 -14.04 -33.14 -38.76
C TRP A 50 -12.59 -32.67 -38.59
N HIS A 51 -12.36 -31.56 -37.89
CA HIS A 51 -11.02 -31.10 -37.51
C HIS A 51 -10.85 -31.01 -35.99
N ILE A 52 -9.68 -31.41 -35.49
CA ILE A 52 -9.36 -31.31 -34.05
C ILE A 52 -9.31 -29.84 -33.56
N SER A 53 -9.16 -28.88 -34.47
CA SER A 53 -9.20 -27.44 -34.18
C SER A 53 -10.60 -26.93 -33.82
N GLU A 54 -11.66 -27.61 -34.23
CA GLU A 54 -13.05 -27.24 -33.94
C GLU A 54 -13.45 -27.58 -32.49
N LEU A 55 -12.68 -28.42 -31.81
CA LEU A 55 -12.95 -28.78 -30.42
C LEU A 55 -12.83 -27.54 -29.51
N ASP A 56 -13.77 -27.38 -28.60
CA ASP A 56 -13.78 -26.30 -27.60
C ASP A 56 -14.25 -26.83 -26.24
N TYR A 57 -14.47 -25.93 -25.28
CA TYR A 57 -14.98 -26.34 -23.97
C TYR A 57 -16.45 -26.80 -24.02
N SER A 58 -17.27 -26.25 -24.92
CA SER A 58 -18.66 -26.68 -25.11
C SER A 58 -18.73 -28.14 -25.56
N TRP A 59 -17.86 -28.53 -26.50
CA TRP A 59 -17.69 -29.90 -26.96
C TRP A 59 -17.11 -30.80 -25.88
N ARG A 60 -16.19 -30.31 -25.04
CA ARG A 60 -15.70 -31.04 -23.86
C ARG A 60 -16.85 -31.42 -22.91
N GLN A 61 -17.81 -30.51 -22.67
CA GLN A 61 -18.97 -30.78 -21.83
C GLN A 61 -19.90 -31.85 -22.45
N LYS A 62 -20.19 -31.75 -23.75
CA LYS A 62 -20.97 -32.76 -24.48
C LYS A 62 -20.25 -34.12 -24.51
N PHE A 63 -18.92 -34.12 -24.65
CA PHE A 63 -18.12 -35.33 -24.57
C PHE A 63 -18.22 -35.99 -23.19
N ARG A 64 -18.24 -35.20 -22.12
CA ARG A 64 -18.47 -35.71 -20.76
C ARG A 64 -19.83 -36.42 -20.63
N GLN A 65 -20.88 -35.84 -21.22
CA GLN A 65 -22.21 -36.46 -21.24
C GLN A 65 -22.21 -37.75 -22.07
N PHE A 66 -21.55 -37.75 -23.22
CA PHE A 66 -21.39 -38.92 -24.10
C PHE A 66 -20.69 -40.09 -23.39
N ILE A 67 -19.60 -39.82 -22.67
CA ILE A 67 -18.89 -40.89 -21.93
C ILE A 67 -19.64 -41.32 -20.68
N ALA A 68 -20.46 -40.45 -20.07
CA ALA A 68 -21.21 -40.79 -18.87
C ALA A 68 -22.28 -41.88 -19.10
N GLY A 69 -22.80 -41.99 -20.33
CA GLY A 69 -23.70 -43.08 -20.70
C GLY A 69 -23.01 -44.41 -21.03
N GLN A 70 -21.66 -44.47 -21.03
CA GLN A 70 -20.91 -45.60 -21.60
C GLN A 70 -19.77 -46.11 -20.71
N LEU A 71 -19.31 -45.32 -19.74
CA LEU A 71 -18.14 -45.61 -18.91
C LEU A 71 -18.43 -45.43 -17.42
N GLN A 72 -17.60 -46.02 -16.56
CA GLN A 72 -17.69 -45.82 -15.12
C GLN A 72 -17.18 -44.43 -14.71
N PRO A 73 -17.76 -43.78 -13.68
CA PRO A 73 -17.35 -42.44 -13.24
C PRO A 73 -15.86 -42.28 -12.91
N SER A 74 -15.21 -43.35 -12.43
CA SER A 74 -13.77 -43.37 -12.14
C SER A 74 -12.89 -43.10 -13.37
N SER A 75 -13.40 -43.35 -14.57
CA SER A 75 -12.66 -43.19 -15.83
C SER A 75 -12.83 -41.82 -16.46
N TYR A 76 -13.84 -41.01 -16.07
CA TYR A 76 -14.17 -39.76 -16.76
C TYR A 76 -12.99 -38.81 -16.85
N SER A 77 -12.25 -38.62 -15.76
CA SER A 77 -11.11 -37.72 -15.72
C SER A 77 -10.02 -38.09 -16.72
N THR A 78 -9.78 -39.37 -16.95
CA THR A 78 -8.72 -39.84 -17.87
C THR A 78 -9.12 -39.61 -19.33
N TYR A 79 -10.38 -39.88 -19.68
CA TYR A 79 -10.90 -39.63 -21.03
C TYR A 79 -10.99 -38.13 -21.33
N GLU A 80 -11.44 -37.31 -20.37
CA GLU A 80 -11.43 -35.85 -20.50
C GLU A 80 -10.01 -35.30 -20.67
N LYS A 81 -9.00 -35.84 -19.96
CA LYS A 81 -7.60 -35.47 -20.17
C LYS A 81 -7.12 -35.82 -21.59
N GLY A 82 -7.56 -36.95 -22.14
CA GLY A 82 -7.29 -37.31 -23.53
C GLY A 82 -7.86 -36.28 -24.51
N PHE A 83 -9.12 -35.86 -24.30
CA PHE A 83 -9.77 -34.79 -25.06
C PHE A 83 -9.00 -33.46 -24.95
N ASP A 84 -8.68 -33.05 -23.72
CA ASP A 84 -7.95 -31.79 -23.47
C ASP A 84 -6.59 -31.77 -24.18
N ARG A 85 -5.88 -32.90 -24.18
CA ARG A 85 -4.57 -33.05 -24.86
C ARG A 85 -4.68 -32.97 -26.38
N ILE A 86 -5.70 -33.58 -26.98
CA ILE A 86 -5.93 -33.47 -28.44
C ILE A 86 -6.15 -32.01 -28.84
N LYS A 87 -6.99 -31.27 -28.10
CA LYS A 87 -7.18 -29.84 -28.38
C LYS A 87 -5.89 -29.04 -28.20
N GLN A 88 -5.13 -29.32 -27.14
CA GLN A 88 -3.83 -28.68 -26.90
C GLN A 88 -2.83 -28.95 -28.03
N HIS A 89 -2.79 -30.17 -28.57
CA HIS A 89 -1.98 -30.51 -29.74
C HIS A 89 -2.34 -29.66 -30.96
N SER A 90 -3.64 -29.49 -31.22
CA SER A 90 -4.14 -28.62 -32.29
C SER A 90 -3.66 -27.17 -32.13
N ILE A 91 -3.78 -26.60 -30.93
CA ILE A 91 -3.33 -25.23 -30.62
C ILE A 91 -1.82 -25.11 -30.85
N GLN A 92 -1.02 -26.10 -30.44
CA GLN A 92 0.42 -26.08 -30.67
C GLN A 92 0.78 -26.07 -32.16
N LYS A 93 0.11 -26.88 -32.97
CA LYS A 93 0.32 -26.93 -34.44
C LYS A 93 -0.01 -25.57 -35.08
N GLN A 94 -1.10 -24.95 -34.66
CA GLN A 94 -1.48 -23.60 -35.11
C GLN A 94 -0.45 -22.54 -34.70
N MET A 95 0.07 -22.60 -33.46
CA MET A 95 1.08 -21.66 -32.97
C MET A 95 2.46 -21.83 -33.64
N GLN A 96 2.81 -23.02 -34.11
CA GLN A 96 4.04 -23.23 -34.88
C GLN A 96 3.97 -22.61 -36.28
N ALA A 97 2.76 -22.48 -36.84
CA ALA A 97 2.52 -21.86 -38.14
C ALA A 97 2.52 -20.31 -38.08
N VAL A 98 2.29 -19.72 -36.91
CA VAL A 98 2.25 -18.26 -36.70
C VAL A 98 3.59 -17.78 -36.12
N SER A 99 4.20 -16.75 -36.73
CA SER A 99 5.46 -16.17 -36.23
C SER A 99 5.34 -15.72 -34.77
N ARG A 100 6.30 -16.12 -33.93
CA ARG A 100 6.33 -16.00 -32.45
C ARG A 100 6.07 -14.62 -31.83
N LYS A 101 5.91 -13.55 -32.61
CA LYS A 101 6.00 -12.17 -32.09
C LYS A 101 4.70 -11.61 -31.50
N GLU A 102 3.52 -12.03 -31.93
CA GLU A 102 2.26 -11.44 -31.45
C GLU A 102 1.15 -12.48 -31.37
N THR A 103 1.04 -13.17 -30.25
CA THR A 103 -0.19 -13.91 -29.90
C THR A 103 -0.84 -13.25 -28.70
N GLN A 104 -1.17 -11.97 -28.88
CA GLN A 104 -1.98 -11.25 -27.93
C GLN A 104 -3.40 -11.80 -28.02
N ILE A 105 -3.80 -12.48 -26.96
CA ILE A 105 -5.12 -13.09 -26.83
C ILE A 105 -6.19 -11.97 -26.87
N THR A 106 -7.11 -12.06 -27.83
CA THR A 106 -8.19 -11.09 -27.99
C THR A 106 -9.41 -11.48 -27.17
N TYR A 107 -10.09 -10.47 -26.62
CA TYR A 107 -11.34 -10.67 -25.90
C TYR A 107 -12.46 -11.06 -26.88
N GLU A 108 -13.17 -12.14 -26.56
CA GLU A 108 -14.33 -12.63 -27.31
C GLU A 108 -15.40 -13.14 -26.33
N ASN A 109 -16.68 -12.98 -26.70
CA ASN A 109 -17.82 -13.45 -25.94
C ASN A 109 -17.99 -14.98 -26.08
N GLN A 110 -17.05 -15.72 -25.50
CA GLN A 110 -17.01 -17.18 -25.53
C GLN A 110 -16.60 -17.77 -24.18
N ILE A 111 -16.64 -19.10 -24.07
CA ILE A 111 -16.09 -19.78 -22.90
C ILE A 111 -14.58 -19.88 -23.04
N TRP A 112 -13.87 -19.24 -22.12
CA TRP A 112 -12.44 -19.31 -21.99
C TRP A 112 -12.03 -20.43 -21.03
N PHE A 113 -11.45 -21.50 -21.56
CA PHE A 113 -10.91 -22.58 -20.74
C PHE A 113 -9.40 -22.44 -20.63
N LEU A 114 -8.90 -22.09 -19.44
CA LEU A 114 -7.47 -21.80 -19.25
C LEU A 114 -6.52 -22.94 -19.64
N PRO A 115 -6.88 -24.24 -19.48
CA PRO A 115 -6.07 -25.33 -20.02
C PRO A 115 -5.97 -25.37 -21.54
N TYR A 116 -6.71 -24.55 -22.29
CA TYR A 116 -6.60 -24.34 -23.74
C TYR A 116 -5.78 -23.09 -24.10
N HIS A 117 -5.03 -22.53 -23.14
CA HIS A 117 -4.16 -21.39 -23.41
C HIS A 117 -2.97 -21.79 -24.32
N PRO A 118 -2.52 -20.91 -25.25
CA PRO A 118 -1.37 -21.19 -26.13
C PRO A 118 -0.02 -21.34 -25.40
N ASP A 119 0.19 -20.58 -24.32
CA ASP A 119 1.41 -20.71 -23.50
C ASP A 119 1.47 -22.04 -22.74
N GLN A 120 2.35 -22.91 -23.20
CA GLN A 120 2.59 -24.24 -22.63
C GLN A 120 3.15 -24.19 -21.20
N LYS A 121 3.88 -23.14 -20.82
CA LYS A 121 4.36 -23.00 -19.43
C LYS A 121 3.18 -22.79 -18.49
N LEU A 122 2.20 -21.97 -18.89
CA LEU A 122 0.98 -21.73 -18.14
C LEU A 122 0.12 -22.99 -18.04
N VAL A 123 -0.13 -23.68 -19.16
CA VAL A 123 -0.94 -24.91 -19.18
C VAL A 123 -0.36 -25.96 -18.22
N ARG A 124 0.96 -26.19 -18.23
CA ARG A 124 1.62 -27.14 -17.32
C ARG A 124 1.47 -26.76 -15.85
N ARG A 125 1.39 -25.46 -15.53
CA ARG A 125 1.16 -24.98 -14.16
C ARG A 125 -0.27 -25.29 -13.70
N LEU A 126 -1.24 -25.22 -14.62
CA LEU A 126 -2.66 -25.43 -14.38
C LEU A 126 -3.09 -26.91 -14.46
N ASP A 127 -2.37 -27.77 -15.18
CA ASP A 127 -2.75 -29.17 -15.43
C ASP A 127 -2.83 -30.04 -14.15
N LYS A 128 -2.18 -29.59 -13.06
CA LYS A 128 -2.25 -30.24 -11.74
C LYS A 128 -3.48 -29.88 -10.90
N ALA A 129 -4.40 -29.05 -11.41
CA ALA A 129 -5.62 -28.69 -10.70
C ALA A 129 -6.54 -29.92 -10.52
N GLN A 130 -7.10 -30.10 -9.32
CA GLN A 130 -7.99 -31.23 -9.02
C GLN A 130 -9.35 -31.12 -9.74
N ARG A 131 -9.85 -29.90 -9.95
CA ARG A 131 -11.10 -29.60 -10.64
C ARG A 131 -10.82 -28.66 -11.81
N LYS A 132 -10.79 -29.21 -13.03
CA LYS A 132 -10.47 -28.44 -14.23
C LYS A 132 -11.63 -27.56 -14.65
N GLU A 133 -12.86 -27.95 -14.36
CA GLU A 133 -14.09 -27.22 -14.69
C GLU A 133 -14.09 -25.81 -14.08
N GLU A 134 -13.46 -25.64 -12.91
CA GLU A 134 -13.29 -24.35 -12.23
C GLU A 134 -12.37 -23.37 -13.00
N LEU A 135 -11.61 -23.86 -14.00
CA LEU A 135 -10.77 -23.04 -14.87
C LEU A 135 -11.50 -22.55 -16.14
N ALA A 136 -12.81 -22.80 -16.25
CA ALA A 136 -13.64 -22.30 -17.34
C ALA A 136 -14.28 -20.95 -16.99
N TRP A 137 -14.16 -19.99 -17.90
CA TRP A 137 -14.64 -18.62 -17.78
C TRP A 137 -15.69 -18.35 -18.85
N ASP A 138 -16.96 -18.30 -18.45
CA ASP A 138 -18.05 -18.02 -19.39
C ASP A 138 -18.26 -16.50 -19.54
N PHE A 139 -17.76 -15.94 -20.64
CA PHE A 139 -17.98 -14.53 -20.99
C PHE A 139 -19.23 -14.31 -21.86
N ARG A 140 -19.99 -15.37 -22.18
CA ARG A 140 -21.28 -15.25 -22.89
C ARG A 140 -22.42 -14.80 -21.98
N ARG A 141 -22.19 -14.78 -20.66
CA ARG A 141 -23.17 -14.32 -19.68
C ARG A 141 -23.64 -12.91 -20.01
N GLN A 142 -24.93 -12.68 -19.82
CA GLN A 142 -25.53 -11.36 -20.00
C GLN A 142 -25.06 -10.44 -18.87
N ALA A 143 -24.11 -9.56 -19.17
CA ALA A 143 -23.52 -8.60 -18.25
C ALA A 143 -22.87 -7.45 -19.04
N PRO A 144 -22.58 -6.30 -18.40
CA PRO A 144 -21.92 -5.17 -19.05
C PRO A 144 -20.60 -5.55 -19.73
N GLU A 145 -20.42 -5.12 -20.98
CA GLU A 145 -19.24 -5.46 -21.80
C GLU A 145 -17.94 -4.89 -21.22
N THR A 146 -17.99 -3.68 -20.66
CA THR A 146 -16.84 -3.04 -20.00
C THR A 146 -16.30 -3.91 -18.86
N MET A 147 -17.15 -4.31 -17.92
CA MET A 147 -16.77 -5.20 -16.82
C MET A 147 -16.21 -6.54 -17.32
N LYS A 148 -16.83 -7.18 -18.32
CA LYS A 148 -16.30 -8.45 -18.86
C LYS A 148 -14.91 -8.30 -19.46
N ARG A 149 -14.66 -7.22 -20.20
CA ARG A 149 -13.34 -6.88 -20.76
C ARG A 149 -12.31 -6.60 -19.66
N GLN A 150 -12.70 -5.88 -18.61
CA GLN A 150 -11.85 -5.63 -17.45
C GLN A 150 -11.48 -6.96 -16.75
N ILE A 151 -12.44 -7.84 -16.47
CA ILE A 151 -12.18 -9.17 -15.88
C ILE A 151 -11.24 -9.99 -16.74
N PHE A 152 -11.45 -10.02 -18.06
CA PHE A 152 -10.59 -10.72 -18.99
C PHE A 152 -9.15 -10.19 -18.99
N HIS A 153 -9.00 -8.86 -19.01
CA HIS A 153 -7.70 -8.21 -18.93
C HIS A 153 -7.00 -8.55 -17.59
N ILE A 154 -7.69 -8.41 -16.45
CA ILE A 154 -7.17 -8.77 -15.13
C ILE A 154 -6.73 -10.23 -15.09
N LEU A 155 -7.54 -11.14 -15.63
CA LEU A 155 -7.21 -12.56 -15.69
C LEU A 155 -5.88 -12.80 -16.43
N ASN A 156 -5.69 -12.21 -17.61
CA ASN A 156 -4.43 -12.33 -18.36
C ASN A 156 -3.24 -11.78 -17.56
N CYS A 157 -3.40 -10.63 -16.92
CA CYS A 157 -2.37 -10.03 -16.07
C CYS A 157 -1.96 -10.94 -14.90
N LEU A 158 -2.92 -11.59 -14.24
CA LEU A 158 -2.63 -12.55 -13.17
C LEU A 158 -1.87 -13.77 -13.69
N LEU A 159 -2.26 -14.31 -14.86
CA LEU A 159 -1.61 -15.47 -15.47
C LEU A 159 -0.12 -15.20 -15.80
N GLU A 160 0.20 -13.97 -16.20
CA GLU A 160 1.55 -13.51 -16.51
C GLU A 160 2.38 -13.20 -15.25
N GLN A 161 1.81 -12.46 -14.30
CA GLN A 161 2.56 -11.91 -13.16
C GLN A 161 2.78 -12.92 -12.03
N ASP A 162 1.78 -13.74 -11.70
CA ASP A 162 1.89 -14.67 -10.58
C ASP A 162 2.72 -15.88 -10.99
N GLN A 163 3.97 -15.95 -10.55
CA GLN A 163 4.82 -17.12 -10.82
C GLN A 163 4.52 -18.32 -9.90
N ASN A 164 3.98 -18.06 -8.71
CA ASN A 164 3.65 -19.10 -7.74
C ASN A 164 2.28 -19.73 -8.06
N ARG A 165 2.23 -21.06 -8.14
CA ARG A 165 1.00 -21.82 -8.46
C ARG A 165 -0.13 -21.62 -7.44
N GLU A 166 0.20 -21.63 -6.15
CA GLU A 166 -0.80 -21.51 -5.09
C GLU A 166 -1.37 -20.10 -5.04
N THR A 167 -0.51 -19.08 -5.18
CA THR A 167 -0.93 -17.68 -5.28
C THR A 167 -1.83 -17.45 -6.49
N LEU A 168 -1.41 -17.91 -7.68
CA LEU A 168 -2.22 -17.79 -8.89
C LEU A 168 -3.59 -18.46 -8.70
N ARG A 169 -3.64 -19.66 -8.11
CA ARG A 169 -4.91 -20.36 -7.90
C ARG A 169 -5.84 -19.57 -7.00
N ASN A 170 -5.32 -19.06 -5.88
CA ASN A 170 -6.10 -18.24 -4.95
C ASN A 170 -6.64 -16.98 -5.63
N HIS A 171 -5.83 -16.30 -6.45
CA HIS A 171 -6.29 -15.11 -7.18
C HIS A 171 -7.32 -15.45 -8.27
N ILE A 172 -7.15 -16.54 -9.02
CA ILE A 172 -8.13 -17.01 -10.02
C ILE A 172 -9.47 -17.33 -9.35
N ASP A 173 -9.45 -18.09 -8.26
CA ASP A 173 -10.67 -18.49 -7.55
C ASP A 173 -11.37 -17.26 -6.96
N ALA A 174 -10.60 -16.32 -6.39
CA ALA A 174 -11.11 -15.04 -5.90
C ALA A 174 -11.71 -14.16 -7.01
N LEU A 175 -11.03 -14.06 -8.16
CA LEU A 175 -11.50 -13.29 -9.30
C LEU A 175 -12.77 -13.90 -9.88
N LYS A 176 -12.88 -15.23 -9.88
CA LYS A 176 -14.06 -15.93 -10.37
C LYS A 176 -15.29 -15.61 -9.52
N LEU A 177 -15.15 -15.69 -8.20
CA LEU A 177 -16.19 -15.29 -7.25
C LEU A 177 -16.59 -13.82 -7.44
N PHE A 178 -15.61 -12.94 -7.65
CA PHE A 178 -15.88 -11.53 -7.89
C PHE A 178 -16.58 -11.30 -9.24
N TYR A 179 -16.21 -12.04 -10.30
CA TYR A 179 -16.89 -11.98 -11.58
C TYR A 179 -18.34 -12.45 -11.49
N ASP A 180 -18.59 -13.56 -10.78
CA ASP A 180 -19.94 -14.08 -10.57
C ASP A 180 -20.82 -13.04 -9.86
N PHE A 181 -20.30 -12.41 -8.80
CA PHE A 181 -20.95 -11.29 -8.12
C PHE A 181 -21.18 -10.08 -9.04
N CYS A 182 -20.19 -9.69 -9.84
CA CYS A 182 -20.34 -8.56 -10.77
C CYS A 182 -21.43 -8.78 -11.81
N VAL A 183 -21.62 -10.03 -12.28
CA VAL A 183 -22.71 -10.38 -13.19
C VAL A 183 -24.06 -10.29 -12.49
N GLU A 184 -24.18 -10.81 -11.26
CA GLU A 184 -25.42 -10.78 -10.48
C GLU A 184 -25.86 -9.35 -10.14
N GLU A 185 -24.91 -8.49 -9.73
CA GLU A 185 -25.17 -7.09 -9.37
C GLU A 185 -25.15 -6.14 -10.57
N SER A 186 -24.95 -6.66 -11.79
CA SER A 186 -24.86 -5.87 -13.03
C SER A 186 -23.84 -4.72 -12.93
N VAL A 187 -22.66 -4.99 -12.37
CA VAL A 187 -21.57 -4.00 -12.26
C VAL A 187 -21.11 -3.59 -13.65
N GLU A 188 -21.20 -2.29 -13.96
CA GLU A 188 -20.79 -1.74 -15.26
C GLU A 188 -19.27 -1.62 -15.40
N ASP A 189 -18.61 -1.12 -14.35
CA ASP A 189 -17.17 -0.82 -14.33
C ASP A 189 -16.58 -1.04 -12.93
N ILE A 190 -15.50 -1.82 -12.86
CA ILE A 190 -14.82 -2.20 -11.62
C ILE A 190 -14.10 -1.00 -10.96
N GLU A 191 -13.57 -0.06 -11.74
CA GLU A 191 -12.91 1.15 -11.23
C GLU A 191 -13.89 2.15 -10.63
N MET A 192 -15.15 2.09 -11.06
CA MET A 192 -16.26 2.92 -10.58
C MET A 192 -17.18 2.18 -9.59
N LEU A 193 -16.81 0.99 -9.13
CA LEU A 193 -17.60 0.23 -8.16
C LEU A 193 -17.87 1.06 -6.89
N GLU A 194 -19.15 1.23 -6.55
CA GLU A 194 -19.62 2.03 -5.42
C GLU A 194 -19.47 1.30 -4.07
N LEU A 195 -19.34 2.06 -2.98
CA LEU A 195 -19.10 1.50 -1.64
C LEU A 195 -20.19 0.51 -1.18
N PRO A 196 -21.50 0.75 -1.35
CA PRO A 196 -22.52 -0.21 -0.92
C PRO A 196 -22.46 -1.54 -1.68
N VAL A 197 -22.11 -1.50 -2.97
CA VAL A 197 -21.94 -2.71 -3.80
C VAL A 197 -20.71 -3.49 -3.31
N TYR A 198 -19.61 -2.79 -3.06
CA TYR A 198 -18.41 -3.38 -2.48
C TYR A 198 -18.67 -4.04 -1.12
N GLN A 199 -19.46 -3.40 -0.24
CA GLN A 199 -19.82 -3.95 1.07
C GLN A 199 -20.67 -5.22 0.95
N ARG A 200 -21.64 -5.26 0.02
CA ARG A 200 -22.39 -6.49 -0.27
C ARG A 200 -21.47 -7.63 -0.72
N PHE A 201 -20.49 -7.35 -1.56
CA PHE A 201 -19.49 -8.37 -1.92
C PHE A 201 -18.74 -8.88 -0.68
N GLU A 202 -18.27 -8.00 0.20
CA GLU A 202 -17.60 -8.41 1.43
C GLU A 202 -18.46 -9.31 2.33
N GLU A 203 -19.76 -9.04 2.40
CA GLU A 203 -20.73 -9.85 3.16
C GLU A 203 -20.91 -11.25 2.57
N THR A 204 -20.94 -11.38 1.23
CA THR A 204 -21.05 -12.69 0.56
C THR A 204 -19.85 -13.61 0.81
N LEU A 205 -18.69 -13.05 1.16
CA LEU A 205 -17.46 -13.83 1.36
C LEU A 205 -17.42 -14.59 2.70
N GLY A 206 -18.18 -14.16 3.71
CA GLY A 206 -18.20 -14.82 5.03
C GLY A 206 -16.79 -15.10 5.59
N THR A 207 -16.48 -16.38 5.84
CA THR A 207 -15.16 -16.83 6.34
C THR A 207 -14.04 -16.81 5.28
N ARG A 208 -14.36 -16.67 3.99
CA ARG A 208 -13.38 -16.54 2.89
C ARG A 208 -12.83 -15.12 2.76
N ARG A 209 -13.36 -14.16 3.53
CA ARG A 209 -13.04 -12.72 3.46
C ARG A 209 -11.54 -12.44 3.54
N GLU A 210 -10.82 -12.98 4.53
CA GLU A 210 -9.39 -12.67 4.72
C GLU A 210 -8.51 -13.06 3.52
N ARG A 211 -8.87 -14.12 2.78
CA ARG A 211 -8.13 -14.58 1.59
C ARG A 211 -8.55 -13.86 0.31
N THR A 212 -9.76 -13.31 0.27
CA THR A 212 -10.43 -12.91 -0.98
C THR A 212 -10.62 -11.40 -1.09
N ILE A 213 -10.70 -10.66 0.02
CA ILE A 213 -10.98 -9.20 0.02
C ILE A 213 -9.93 -8.39 -0.77
N SER A 214 -8.70 -8.93 -0.84
CA SER A 214 -7.60 -8.31 -1.60
C SER A 214 -7.84 -8.30 -3.12
N ILE A 215 -8.78 -9.10 -3.64
CA ILE A 215 -8.97 -9.22 -5.09
C ILE A 215 -9.55 -7.94 -5.70
N VAL A 216 -10.49 -7.26 -5.04
CA VAL A 216 -11.09 -6.04 -5.61
C VAL A 216 -10.06 -4.92 -5.69
N ASP A 217 -9.25 -4.75 -4.65
CA ASP A 217 -8.13 -3.80 -4.65
C ASP A 217 -7.11 -4.16 -5.74
N LEU A 218 -6.76 -5.44 -5.87
CA LEU A 218 -5.87 -5.93 -6.92
C LEU A 218 -6.43 -5.67 -8.33
N CYS A 219 -7.71 -5.95 -8.57
CA CYS A 219 -8.39 -5.68 -9.84
C CYS A 219 -8.33 -4.20 -10.19
N ARG A 220 -8.78 -3.32 -9.28
CA ARG A 220 -8.75 -1.86 -9.47
C ARG A 220 -7.32 -1.37 -9.69
N LYS A 221 -6.34 -1.94 -8.97
CA LYS A 221 -4.93 -1.57 -9.12
C LYS A 221 -4.38 -1.97 -10.49
N ILE A 222 -4.67 -3.17 -10.97
CA ILE A 222 -4.25 -3.64 -12.29
C ILE A 222 -4.81 -2.72 -13.37
N LEU A 223 -6.12 -2.47 -13.36
CA LEU A 223 -6.79 -1.60 -14.33
C LEU A 223 -6.18 -0.19 -14.32
N PHE A 224 -6.05 0.42 -13.14
CA PHE A 224 -5.52 1.78 -13.02
C PHE A 224 -4.05 1.91 -13.46
N LEU A 225 -3.24 0.85 -13.29
CA LEU A 225 -1.81 0.89 -13.60
C LEU A 225 -1.47 0.58 -15.05
N GLN A 226 -2.31 -0.15 -15.78
CA GLN A 226 -1.97 -0.66 -17.11
C GLN A 226 -2.51 0.17 -18.27
N GLU A 227 -3.43 1.09 -18.00
CA GLU A 227 -4.01 1.95 -19.03
C GLU A 227 -3.02 3.00 -19.55
N ASP A 228 -3.18 3.45 -20.80
CA ASP A 228 -2.28 4.45 -21.40
C ASP A 228 -2.44 5.82 -20.74
N LYS A 229 -3.69 6.17 -20.42
CA LYS A 229 -4.06 7.45 -19.80
C LYS A 229 -4.48 7.23 -18.35
N ILE A 230 -4.25 8.23 -17.51
CA ILE A 230 -4.68 8.18 -16.10
C ILE A 230 -6.20 8.34 -16.06
N HIS A 231 -6.88 7.32 -15.51
CA HIS A 231 -8.32 7.32 -15.28
C HIS A 231 -8.66 8.16 -14.04
N TRP A 232 -8.72 9.48 -14.19
CA TRP A 232 -9.06 10.38 -13.10
C TRP A 232 -10.48 10.15 -12.55
N ASP A 233 -11.36 9.54 -13.33
CA ASP A 233 -12.73 9.22 -12.91
C ASP A 233 -12.79 7.96 -12.02
N ALA A 234 -11.72 7.18 -11.90
CA ALA A 234 -11.66 6.03 -10.99
C ALA A 234 -11.91 6.44 -9.53
N HIS A 235 -12.56 5.57 -8.76
CA HIS A 235 -12.84 5.86 -7.34
C HIS A 235 -11.63 5.66 -6.41
N ILE A 236 -10.56 5.03 -6.89
CA ILE A 236 -9.31 4.85 -6.15
C ILE A 236 -8.15 5.16 -7.09
N TRP A 237 -7.24 6.05 -6.66
CA TRP A 237 -6.04 6.37 -7.42
C TRP A 237 -4.81 5.75 -6.76
N TYR A 238 -4.11 4.88 -7.49
CA TYR A 238 -2.89 4.24 -7.01
C TYR A 238 -1.68 5.11 -7.32
N LEU A 239 -0.97 5.53 -6.28
CA LEU A 239 0.08 6.53 -6.40
C LEU A 239 1.35 6.00 -7.10
N GLU A 240 1.47 4.69 -7.26
CA GLU A 240 2.51 4.02 -8.05
C GLU A 240 2.50 4.44 -9.52
N ARG A 241 1.34 4.87 -10.06
CA ARG A 241 1.23 5.39 -11.43
C ARG A 241 1.95 6.72 -11.66
N PHE A 242 2.24 7.46 -10.59
CA PHE A 242 2.71 8.84 -10.69
C PHE A 242 4.19 8.97 -10.35
N HIS A 243 4.89 9.82 -11.08
CA HIS A 243 6.28 10.17 -10.82
C HIS A 243 6.36 11.50 -10.07
N PHE A 244 6.45 11.43 -8.74
CA PHE A 244 6.66 12.61 -7.91
C PHE A 244 8.14 12.84 -7.60
N GLU A 245 8.50 14.11 -7.40
CA GLU A 245 9.76 14.51 -6.79
C GLU A 245 10.01 13.76 -5.47
N SER A 246 11.27 13.38 -5.24
CA SER A 246 11.64 12.54 -4.10
C SER A 246 11.30 13.18 -2.75
N GLU A 247 11.32 14.51 -2.70
CA GLU A 247 11.07 15.38 -1.56
C GLU A 247 9.59 15.39 -1.15
N ARG A 248 8.69 15.01 -2.06
CA ARG A 248 7.25 14.91 -1.78
C ARG A 248 6.86 13.55 -1.19
N ILE A 249 7.74 12.56 -1.27
CA ILE A 249 7.47 11.17 -0.88
C ILE A 249 8.27 10.80 0.39
N ASP A 250 7.56 10.40 1.44
CA ASP A 250 8.17 9.71 2.58
C ASP A 250 8.32 8.21 2.27
N ARG A 251 9.52 7.80 1.84
CA ARG A 251 9.82 6.40 1.48
C ARG A 251 9.67 5.42 2.66
N SER A 252 9.73 5.92 3.91
CA SER A 252 9.53 5.09 5.10
C SER A 252 8.05 4.79 5.39
N SER A 253 7.13 5.58 4.83
CA SER A 253 5.69 5.48 5.01
C SER A 253 4.96 6.00 3.78
N PRO A 254 5.12 5.36 2.60
CA PRO A 254 4.54 5.85 1.37
C PRO A 254 3.01 5.78 1.44
N VAL A 255 2.35 6.76 0.83
CA VAL A 255 0.92 6.68 0.55
C VAL A 255 0.76 5.80 -0.68
N VAL A 256 0.01 4.70 -0.55
CA VAL A 256 -0.17 3.73 -1.63
C VAL A 256 -1.29 4.15 -2.58
N ALA A 257 -2.41 4.60 -2.02
CA ALA A 257 -3.58 5.00 -2.80
C ALA A 257 -4.35 6.15 -2.14
N LEU A 258 -5.17 6.83 -2.93
CA LEU A 258 -6.17 7.80 -2.50
C LEU A 258 -7.56 7.24 -2.83
N SER A 259 -8.39 7.04 -1.80
CA SER A 259 -9.73 6.47 -1.93
C SER A 259 -10.80 7.54 -1.81
N PHE A 260 -11.71 7.57 -2.79
CA PHE A 260 -12.83 8.49 -2.89
C PHE A 260 -14.19 7.80 -2.70
N ILE A 261 -14.22 6.46 -2.57
CA ILE A 261 -15.46 5.66 -2.49
C ILE A 261 -16.34 6.05 -1.31
N GLU A 262 -15.75 6.57 -0.23
CA GLU A 262 -16.47 6.90 1.00
C GLU A 262 -17.30 8.19 0.86
N VAL A 263 -17.02 9.03 -0.14
CA VAL A 263 -17.89 10.16 -0.50
C VAL A 263 -18.95 9.63 -1.46
N THR A 264 -20.14 9.32 -0.94
CA THR A 264 -21.24 8.72 -1.71
C THR A 264 -21.92 9.73 -2.65
N HIS A 265 -21.99 11.01 -2.25
CA HIS A 265 -22.55 12.06 -3.08
C HIS A 265 -21.69 12.31 -4.33
N LYS A 266 -22.22 12.00 -5.51
CA LYS A 266 -21.50 11.99 -6.81
C LYS A 266 -20.77 13.31 -7.09
N ARG A 267 -21.47 14.45 -6.98
CA ARG A 267 -20.88 15.77 -7.24
C ARG A 267 -19.76 16.13 -6.26
N ASN A 268 -19.95 15.90 -4.96
CA ASN A 268 -18.93 16.13 -3.93
C ASN A 268 -17.69 15.26 -4.15
N ARG A 269 -17.89 14.00 -4.51
CA ARG A 269 -16.80 13.07 -4.86
C ARG A 269 -16.00 13.59 -6.05
N GLU A 270 -16.67 14.10 -7.08
CA GLU A 270 -16.02 14.70 -8.24
C GLU A 270 -15.23 15.97 -7.87
N LEU A 271 -15.81 16.85 -7.05
CA LEU A 271 -15.10 18.03 -6.54
C LEU A 271 -13.85 17.64 -5.72
N LEU A 272 -13.95 16.60 -4.89
CA LEU A 272 -12.82 16.06 -4.14
C LEU A 272 -11.74 15.50 -5.07
N LYS A 273 -12.10 14.73 -6.09
CA LYS A 273 -11.16 14.26 -7.13
C LYS A 273 -10.46 15.45 -7.77
N GLN A 274 -11.18 16.47 -8.24
CA GLN A 274 -10.55 17.64 -8.85
C GLN A 274 -9.63 18.40 -7.89
N TYR A 275 -10.00 18.53 -6.62
CA TYR A 275 -9.13 19.11 -5.58
C TYR A 275 -7.85 18.29 -5.41
N MET A 276 -7.96 16.96 -5.31
CA MET A 276 -6.78 16.09 -5.17
C MET A 276 -5.91 16.11 -6.42
N ARG A 277 -6.49 16.15 -7.62
CA ARG A 277 -5.74 16.32 -8.88
C ARG A 277 -4.98 17.65 -8.91
N TYR A 278 -5.62 18.73 -8.46
CA TYR A 278 -4.97 20.03 -8.29
C TYR A 278 -3.81 19.96 -7.29
N GLY A 279 -4.03 19.36 -6.12
CA GLY A 279 -3.02 19.16 -5.09
C GLY A 279 -1.81 18.35 -5.58
N LEU A 280 -2.06 17.24 -6.28
CA LEU A 280 -1.02 16.38 -6.83
C LEU A 280 -0.21 17.09 -7.93
N GLY A 281 -0.88 17.80 -8.85
CA GLY A 281 -0.24 18.36 -10.04
C GLY A 281 0.43 19.73 -9.84
N ILE A 282 -0.12 20.60 -8.99
CA ILE A 282 0.28 22.02 -8.95
C ILE A 282 0.99 22.39 -7.63
N THR A 283 0.68 21.71 -6.53
CA THR A 283 1.23 22.09 -5.21
C THR A 283 2.55 21.38 -4.91
N TYR A 284 3.35 21.98 -4.04
CA TYR A 284 4.59 21.39 -3.50
C TYR A 284 4.37 20.62 -2.19
N LEU A 285 3.12 20.39 -1.80
CA LEU A 285 2.78 19.66 -0.59
C LEU A 285 3.26 18.21 -0.70
N THR A 286 3.74 17.67 0.42
CA THR A 286 4.06 16.24 0.49
C THR A 286 2.79 15.43 0.31
N ILE A 287 2.91 14.25 -0.29
CA ILE A 287 1.77 13.35 -0.53
C ILE A 287 1.09 12.96 0.79
N LYS A 288 1.87 12.83 1.86
CA LYS A 288 1.35 12.58 3.21
C LYS A 288 0.45 13.72 3.69
N ASN A 289 0.86 14.98 3.50
CA ASN A 289 0.06 16.13 3.88
C ASN A 289 -1.22 16.22 3.03
N LEU A 290 -1.11 16.02 1.72
CA LEU A 290 -2.28 15.98 0.83
C LEU A 290 -3.28 14.90 1.26
N ARG A 291 -2.83 13.70 1.62
CA ARG A 291 -3.71 12.66 2.16
C ARG A 291 -4.35 13.08 3.48
N SER A 292 -3.63 13.79 4.35
CA SER A 292 -4.20 14.33 5.59
C SER A 292 -5.27 15.38 5.31
N GLU A 293 -5.05 16.30 4.36
CA GLU A 293 -6.07 17.27 3.95
C GLU A 293 -7.29 16.57 3.35
N MET A 294 -7.05 15.62 2.43
CA MET A 294 -8.10 14.79 1.83
C MET A 294 -8.96 14.12 2.89
N TYR A 295 -8.36 13.59 3.96
CA TYR A 295 -9.09 12.95 5.05
C TYR A 295 -10.06 13.91 5.73
N TYR A 296 -9.63 15.14 6.06
CA TYR A 296 -10.50 16.13 6.70
C TYR A 296 -11.61 16.61 5.77
N VAL A 297 -11.29 16.87 4.50
CA VAL A 297 -12.29 17.26 3.50
C VAL A 297 -13.28 16.13 3.25
N LYS A 298 -12.81 14.88 3.12
CA LYS A 298 -13.66 13.70 2.98
C LYS A 298 -14.66 13.58 4.13
N ASN A 299 -14.19 13.73 5.37
CA ASN A 299 -15.09 13.69 6.54
C ASN A 299 -16.13 14.82 6.53
N LEU A 300 -15.76 16.02 6.06
CA LEU A 300 -16.73 17.08 5.85
C LEU A 300 -17.78 16.66 4.80
N LEU A 301 -17.34 16.17 3.64
CA LEU A 301 -18.21 15.78 2.52
C LEU A 301 -19.12 14.57 2.83
N MET A 302 -18.76 13.76 3.83
CA MET A 302 -19.59 12.65 4.31
C MET A 302 -20.64 13.11 5.33
N GLU A 303 -20.35 14.17 6.08
CA GLU A 303 -21.25 14.73 7.10
C GLU A 303 -22.16 15.81 6.52
N LEU A 304 -21.75 16.46 5.42
CA LEU A 304 -22.48 17.49 4.70
C LEU A 304 -22.20 17.38 3.19
N PRO A 305 -23.16 17.75 2.33
CA PRO A 305 -24.63 17.66 2.44
C PRO A 305 -25.18 16.24 2.22
N GLN A 306 -26.35 15.97 2.81
CA GLN A 306 -26.98 14.63 2.86
C GLN A 306 -28.02 14.38 1.75
N GLU A 307 -28.53 15.45 1.12
CA GLU A 307 -29.45 15.34 -0.01
C GLU A 307 -28.67 15.20 -1.32
N GLU A 308 -29.12 14.32 -2.21
CA GLU A 308 -28.41 14.04 -3.48
C GLU A 308 -28.43 15.22 -4.46
N THR A 309 -29.37 16.17 -4.26
CA THR A 309 -29.56 17.34 -5.11
C THR A 309 -28.75 18.56 -4.67
N VAL A 310 -28.22 18.56 -3.44
CA VAL A 310 -27.50 19.70 -2.87
C VAL A 310 -26.06 19.29 -2.65
N ASP A 311 -25.13 19.92 -3.36
CA ASP A 311 -23.70 19.68 -3.20
C ASP A 311 -23.02 20.71 -2.26
N ILE A 312 -21.76 20.46 -1.90
CA ILE A 312 -21.01 21.27 -0.92
C ILE A 312 -20.85 22.75 -1.33
N CYS A 313 -21.02 23.08 -2.62
CA CYS A 313 -20.95 24.46 -3.11
C CYS A 313 -22.13 25.32 -2.62
N SER A 314 -23.24 24.69 -2.22
CA SER A 314 -24.44 25.35 -1.72
C SER A 314 -24.51 25.42 -0.19
N VAL A 315 -23.44 25.04 0.51
CA VAL A 315 -23.41 25.02 1.98
C VAL A 315 -23.56 26.44 2.57
N THR A 316 -24.40 26.59 3.60
CA THR A 316 -24.64 27.88 4.25
C THR A 316 -23.63 28.13 5.39
N PRO A 317 -23.43 29.40 5.79
CA PRO A 317 -22.62 29.73 6.96
C PRO A 317 -23.07 29.03 8.24
N GLU A 318 -24.38 28.86 8.45
CA GLU A 318 -24.98 28.21 9.62
C GLU A 318 -24.66 26.71 9.66
N GLN A 319 -24.67 26.04 8.50
CA GLN A 319 -24.27 24.64 8.38
C GLN A 319 -22.78 24.46 8.71
N MET A 320 -21.92 25.35 8.19
CA MET A 320 -20.49 25.33 8.51
C MET A 320 -20.22 25.59 9.99
N ASP A 321 -20.92 26.54 10.61
CA ASP A 321 -20.80 26.84 12.04
C ASP A 321 -21.22 25.64 12.89
N THR A 322 -22.34 25.01 12.53
CA THR A 322 -22.83 23.80 13.20
C THR A 322 -21.80 22.67 13.12
N TYR A 323 -21.21 22.44 11.95
CA TYR A 323 -20.17 21.44 11.75
C TYR A 323 -18.94 21.71 12.64
N PHE A 324 -18.40 22.93 12.62
CA PHE A 324 -17.22 23.26 13.41
C PHE A 324 -17.48 23.17 14.91
N ARG A 325 -18.64 23.62 15.40
CA ARG A 325 -19.04 23.45 16.82
C ARG A 325 -19.14 21.98 17.20
N HIS A 326 -19.77 21.16 16.36
CA HIS A 326 -19.85 19.71 16.60
C HIS A 326 -18.45 19.07 16.70
N LYS A 327 -17.51 19.44 15.82
CA LYS A 327 -16.12 18.97 15.89
C LYS A 327 -15.37 19.51 17.10
N GLN A 328 -15.67 20.73 17.54
CA GLN A 328 -15.05 21.35 18.70
C GLN A 328 -15.46 20.68 20.02
N ASN A 329 -16.69 20.16 20.09
CA ASN A 329 -17.21 19.43 21.25
C ASN A 329 -16.61 18.05 21.43
N LYS A 330 -16.06 17.46 20.36
CA LYS A 330 -15.20 16.27 20.48
C LYS A 330 -13.88 16.75 21.10
N GLU A 331 -13.36 16.08 22.13
CA GLU A 331 -12.12 16.43 22.87
C GLU A 331 -10.84 16.31 22.01
N ILE A 332 -10.81 17.01 20.87
CA ILE A 332 -9.74 17.02 19.89
C ILE A 332 -8.71 18.07 20.30
N GLN A 333 -7.43 17.68 20.27
CA GLN A 333 -6.31 18.57 20.51
C GLN A 333 -6.35 19.79 19.57
N ALA A 334 -6.01 20.97 20.09
CA ALA A 334 -6.09 22.25 19.36
C ALA A 334 -5.35 22.20 18.02
N GLU A 335 -4.14 21.61 17.98
CA GLU A 335 -3.37 21.48 16.74
C GLU A 335 -4.10 20.63 15.68
N THR A 336 -4.70 19.51 16.08
CA THR A 336 -5.46 18.63 15.18
C THR A 336 -6.71 19.32 14.66
N PHE A 337 -7.41 20.06 15.53
CA PHE A 337 -8.59 20.84 15.14
C PHE A 337 -8.21 21.96 14.15
N ASN A 338 -7.14 22.72 14.42
CA ASN A 338 -6.69 23.79 13.53
C ASN A 338 -6.25 23.25 12.17
N LYS A 339 -5.58 22.08 12.12
CA LYS A 339 -5.25 21.40 10.85
C LYS A 339 -6.49 21.04 10.05
N MET A 340 -7.54 20.55 10.71
CA MET A 340 -8.82 20.27 10.07
C MET A 340 -9.44 21.55 9.48
N VAL A 341 -9.55 22.63 10.26
CA VAL A 341 -10.09 23.92 9.81
C VAL A 341 -9.33 24.44 8.59
N MET A 342 -7.99 24.41 8.62
CA MET A 342 -7.17 24.86 7.50
C MET A 342 -7.28 23.97 6.26
N SER A 343 -7.38 22.66 6.44
CA SER A 343 -7.59 21.72 5.32
C SER A 343 -8.91 21.99 4.61
N ILE A 344 -9.98 22.26 5.39
CA ILE A 344 -11.28 22.64 4.86
C ILE A 344 -11.17 24.00 4.16
N LYS A 345 -10.49 24.98 4.76
CA LYS A 345 -10.26 26.28 4.12
C LYS A 345 -9.56 26.14 2.76
N HIS A 346 -8.50 25.35 2.66
CA HIS A 346 -7.78 25.12 1.39
C HIS A 346 -8.69 24.53 0.31
N PHE A 347 -9.58 23.60 0.67
CA PHE A 347 -10.57 23.05 -0.25
C PHE A 347 -11.56 24.13 -0.74
N PHE A 348 -12.11 24.95 0.15
CA PHE A 348 -13.00 26.04 -0.26
C PHE A 348 -12.27 27.15 -1.03
N ASP A 349 -11.01 27.44 -0.72
CA ASP A 349 -10.18 28.35 -1.51
C ASP A 349 -10.02 27.81 -2.95
N PHE A 350 -9.84 26.50 -3.11
CA PHE A 350 -9.84 25.85 -4.42
C PHE A 350 -11.20 25.99 -5.13
N LEU A 351 -12.32 25.76 -4.44
CA LEU A 351 -13.65 25.93 -5.02
C LEU A 351 -13.89 27.38 -5.48
N LEU A 352 -13.44 28.36 -4.69
CA LEU A 352 -13.53 29.78 -5.00
C LEU A 352 -12.65 30.15 -6.20
N ALA A 353 -11.40 29.66 -6.24
CA ALA A 353 -10.48 29.89 -7.34
C ALA A 353 -11.00 29.29 -8.67
N ARG A 354 -11.69 28.15 -8.60
CA ARG A 354 -12.37 27.50 -9.74
C ARG A 354 -13.73 28.10 -10.06
N ARG A 355 -14.20 29.09 -9.29
CA ARG A 355 -15.52 29.74 -9.42
C ARG A 355 -16.72 28.79 -9.25
N TYR A 356 -16.54 27.67 -8.54
CA TYR A 356 -17.66 26.81 -8.14
C TYR A 356 -18.52 27.45 -7.06
N ILE A 357 -17.91 28.30 -6.23
CA ILE A 357 -18.60 29.15 -5.27
C ILE A 357 -18.26 30.62 -5.54
N LYS A 358 -19.17 31.52 -5.15
CA LYS A 358 -18.97 32.98 -5.28
C LYS A 358 -18.34 33.64 -4.06
N LYS A 359 -18.59 33.09 -2.87
CA LYS A 359 -18.15 33.64 -1.59
C LYS A 359 -17.80 32.51 -0.62
N MET A 360 -16.77 32.73 0.19
CA MET A 360 -16.40 31.83 1.28
C MET A 360 -17.53 31.75 2.33
N PRO A 361 -18.03 30.56 2.70
CA PRO A 361 -19.16 30.43 3.63
C PRO A 361 -18.76 30.54 5.11
N PHE A 362 -17.47 30.65 5.45
CA PHE A 362 -17.01 30.78 6.83
C PHE A 362 -15.69 31.57 6.94
N CYS A 363 -15.36 32.03 8.14
CA CYS A 363 -14.05 32.63 8.44
C CYS A 363 -13.23 31.68 9.31
N ALA A 364 -12.11 31.16 8.81
CA ALA A 364 -11.30 30.18 9.54
C ALA A 364 -10.82 30.71 10.90
N ASP A 365 -10.45 32.00 10.97
CA ASP A 365 -9.91 32.63 12.17
C ASP A 365 -10.88 32.61 13.36
N TYR A 366 -12.19 32.52 13.12
CA TYR A 366 -13.20 32.41 14.18
C TYR A 366 -13.17 31.06 14.90
N TYR A 367 -12.62 30.03 14.28
CA TYR A 367 -12.58 28.67 14.82
C TYR A 367 -11.20 28.28 15.35
N LEU A 368 -10.13 28.90 14.86
CA LEU A 368 -8.77 28.54 15.25
C LEU A 368 -8.57 28.64 16.77
N LYS A 369 -8.18 27.52 17.37
CA LYS A 369 -7.90 27.45 18.81
C LYS A 369 -6.48 27.93 19.07
N LYS A 370 -6.27 28.69 20.15
CA LYS A 370 -4.92 29.04 20.62
C LYS A 370 -4.19 27.75 21.01
N ASN A 371 -3.13 27.43 20.27
CA ASN A 371 -2.26 26.33 20.64
C ASN A 371 -1.29 26.82 21.72
N VAL A 372 -1.54 26.47 22.98
CA VAL A 372 -0.55 26.64 24.05
C VAL A 372 0.35 25.42 24.00
N PRO A 373 1.66 25.56 23.71
CA PRO A 373 2.57 24.42 23.69
C PRO A 373 2.55 23.74 25.06
N LYS A 374 1.86 22.59 25.16
CA LYS A 374 1.98 21.72 26.32
C LYS A 374 3.25 20.91 26.14
N HIS A 375 4.23 21.12 27.01
CA HIS A 375 5.39 20.25 27.09
C HIS A 375 4.92 18.92 27.69
N TYR A 376 4.91 17.88 26.88
CA TYR A 376 4.71 16.52 27.38
C TYR A 376 6.11 16.05 27.80
N ASP A 377 6.30 15.73 29.08
CA ASP A 377 7.52 15.07 29.57
C ASP A 377 7.66 13.73 28.82
N ARG A 378 8.38 13.77 27.70
CA ARG A 378 8.43 12.71 26.68
C ARG A 378 9.80 12.07 26.59
N SER A 379 10.74 12.50 27.43
CA SER A 379 12.03 11.85 27.55
C SER A 379 11.84 10.43 28.06
N VAL A 380 12.40 9.45 27.36
CA VAL A 380 12.44 8.06 27.83
C VAL A 380 13.29 7.99 29.09
N GLU A 381 12.75 7.40 30.15
CA GLU A 381 13.48 7.20 31.39
C GLU A 381 14.75 6.34 31.18
N LEU A 382 15.81 6.64 31.93
CA LEU A 382 17.11 5.99 31.80
C LEU A 382 17.07 4.50 32.15
N ASN A 383 16.26 4.11 33.14
CA ASN A 383 16.01 2.72 33.54
C ASN A 383 15.44 1.89 32.37
N VAL A 384 14.43 2.41 31.65
CA VAL A 384 13.78 1.76 30.50
C VAL A 384 14.77 1.62 29.36
N SER A 385 15.51 2.68 29.03
CA SER A 385 16.54 2.63 27.99
C SER A 385 17.62 1.59 28.32
N ARG A 386 18.07 1.54 29.58
CA ARG A 386 19.06 0.56 30.05
C ARG A 386 18.52 -0.86 29.96
N GLU A 387 17.27 -1.09 30.36
CA GLU A 387 16.62 -2.39 30.28
C GLU A 387 16.53 -2.88 28.83
N ILE A 388 16.10 -2.01 27.90
CA ILE A 388 16.04 -2.33 26.48
C ILE A 388 17.43 -2.68 25.95
N LEU A 389 18.47 -1.89 26.28
CA LEU A 389 19.84 -2.18 25.87
C LEU A 389 20.35 -3.54 26.38
N GLN A 390 20.08 -3.87 27.63
CA GLN A 390 20.46 -5.16 28.23
C GLN A 390 19.79 -6.33 27.52
N LYS A 391 18.55 -6.17 27.05
CA LYS A 391 17.78 -7.21 26.36
C LYS A 391 17.83 -7.09 24.83
N LEU A 392 18.59 -6.13 24.29
CA LEU A 392 18.55 -5.77 22.86
C LEU A 392 18.98 -6.92 21.94
N TYR A 393 19.82 -7.82 22.42
CA TYR A 393 20.25 -9.02 21.68
C TYR A 393 19.08 -9.99 21.36
N ARG A 394 17.96 -9.88 22.08
CA ARG A 394 16.74 -10.68 21.84
C ARG A 394 15.84 -10.08 20.75
N PHE A 395 16.13 -8.86 20.31
CA PHE A 395 15.40 -8.20 19.22
C PHE A 395 15.99 -8.62 17.87
N PRO A 396 15.20 -8.64 16.78
CA PRO A 396 15.74 -8.93 15.46
C PRO A 396 16.82 -7.93 15.04
N GLU A 397 17.80 -8.38 14.23
CA GLU A 397 19.02 -7.61 13.93
C GLU A 397 18.76 -6.19 13.40
N ILE A 398 17.85 -6.04 12.43
CA ILE A 398 17.52 -4.72 11.87
C ILE A 398 16.87 -3.80 12.92
N PRO A 399 15.78 -4.18 13.61
CA PRO A 399 15.20 -3.39 14.70
C PRO A 399 16.20 -2.94 15.76
N ARG A 400 17.11 -3.81 16.25
CA ARG A 400 18.11 -3.37 17.25
C ARG A 400 19.07 -2.32 16.71
N LEU A 401 19.53 -2.47 15.46
CA LEU A 401 20.41 -1.47 14.84
C LEU A 401 19.67 -0.14 14.66
N MET A 402 18.45 -0.18 14.15
CA MET A 402 17.61 1.03 14.03
C MET A 402 17.36 1.69 15.38
N TYR A 403 17.10 0.91 16.43
CA TYR A 403 16.95 1.40 17.80
C TYR A 403 18.19 2.16 18.28
N LEU A 404 19.40 1.63 18.03
CA LEU A 404 20.65 2.31 18.41
C LEU A 404 20.75 3.71 17.80
N HIS A 405 20.30 3.91 16.54
CA HIS A 405 20.29 5.24 15.91
C HIS A 405 19.30 6.20 16.58
N LEU A 406 18.17 5.70 17.07
CA LEU A 406 17.25 6.52 17.84
C LEU A 406 17.85 6.86 19.21
N TRP A 407 18.35 5.85 19.92
CA TRP A 407 18.81 5.97 21.29
C TRP A 407 20.09 6.79 21.45
N CYS A 408 21.14 6.55 20.64
CA CYS A 408 22.41 7.28 20.81
C CYS A 408 22.53 8.53 19.95
N VAL A 409 21.75 8.66 18.86
CA VAL A 409 21.87 9.79 17.92
C VAL A 409 20.63 10.68 17.91
N GLY A 410 19.44 10.19 18.32
CA GLY A 410 18.22 10.99 18.31
C GLY A 410 17.66 11.26 16.91
N LEU A 411 17.93 10.37 15.95
CA LEU A 411 17.36 10.47 14.59
C LEU A 411 15.84 10.28 14.60
N ARG A 412 15.14 10.87 13.63
CA ARG A 412 13.71 10.56 13.42
C ARG A 412 13.58 9.16 12.81
N VAL A 413 12.48 8.45 13.09
CA VAL A 413 12.27 7.11 12.51
C VAL A 413 12.31 7.11 10.97
N SER A 414 11.77 8.15 10.32
CA SER A 414 11.85 8.28 8.86
C SER A 414 13.28 8.50 8.36
N GLU A 415 14.09 9.27 9.10
CA GLU A 415 15.52 9.45 8.84
C GLU A 415 16.23 8.09 8.91
N VAL A 416 16.06 7.33 10.00
CA VAL A 416 16.67 5.99 10.17
C VAL A 416 16.26 5.04 9.04
N CYS A 417 14.97 4.99 8.71
CA CYS A 417 14.43 4.12 7.67
C CYS A 417 14.95 4.45 6.26
N THR A 418 15.39 5.68 6.02
CA THR A 418 15.82 6.18 4.69
C THR A 418 17.32 6.46 4.60
N LEU A 419 18.09 6.12 5.63
CA LEU A 419 19.56 6.22 5.61
C LEU A 419 20.15 5.46 4.42
N LYS A 420 21.14 6.08 3.77
CA LYS A 420 21.85 5.54 2.62
C LYS A 420 23.18 4.90 3.01
N GLY A 421 23.65 3.99 2.18
CA GLY A 421 24.87 3.22 2.42
C GLY A 421 26.10 4.10 2.60
N ASP A 422 26.16 5.27 1.96
CA ASP A 422 27.23 6.26 2.07
C ASP A 422 27.11 7.22 3.27
N ALA A 423 26.09 7.07 4.11
CA ALA A 423 25.82 8.01 5.20
C ALA A 423 26.93 8.11 6.27
N TYR A 424 27.78 7.10 6.41
CA TYR A 424 28.79 7.03 7.49
C TYR A 424 30.20 7.26 6.96
N TYR A 425 30.92 8.19 7.58
CA TYR A 425 32.29 8.54 7.21
C TYR A 425 33.14 8.88 8.44
N ILE A 426 34.46 8.88 8.26
CA ILE A 426 35.43 9.35 9.25
C ILE A 426 35.93 10.71 8.79
N GLN A 427 35.95 11.68 9.70
CA GLN A 427 36.55 12.99 9.47
C GLN A 427 37.53 13.26 10.61
N GLY A 428 38.82 13.33 10.28
CA GLY A 428 39.87 13.37 11.29
C GLY A 428 39.88 12.09 12.13
N ARG A 429 39.67 12.21 13.45
CA ARG A 429 39.62 11.09 14.39
C ARG A 429 38.19 10.66 14.75
N ASP A 430 37.19 11.41 14.28
CA ASP A 430 35.80 11.23 14.69
C ASP A 430 34.98 10.53 13.62
N ALA A 431 33.99 9.75 14.06
CA ALA A 431 33.00 9.15 13.18
C ALA A 431 31.78 10.06 13.04
N TRP A 432 31.27 10.17 11.82
CA TRP A 432 30.18 11.06 11.46
C TRP A 432 29.10 10.33 10.68
N ILE A 433 27.89 10.87 10.75
CA ILE A 433 26.77 10.48 9.90
C ILE A 433 26.21 11.70 9.16
N GLN A 434 25.93 11.55 7.87
CA GLN A 434 25.18 12.50 7.05
C GLN A 434 23.77 11.96 6.81
N VAL A 435 22.76 12.76 7.13
CA VAL A 435 21.36 12.35 7.10
C VAL A 435 20.52 13.35 6.32
N TYR A 436 19.77 12.87 5.32
CA TYR A 436 18.79 13.69 4.62
C TYR A 436 17.49 13.79 5.43
N GLN A 437 17.00 15.00 5.63
CA GLN A 437 15.79 15.29 6.39
C GLN A 437 14.63 15.65 5.47
N ILE A 438 13.71 14.70 5.27
CA ILE A 438 12.54 14.89 4.40
C ILE A 438 11.69 16.10 4.83
N LYS A 439 11.52 16.32 6.15
CA LYS A 439 10.69 17.40 6.69
C LYS A 439 11.24 18.79 6.38
N THR A 440 12.55 18.97 6.44
CA THR A 440 13.22 20.27 6.25
C THR A 440 13.89 20.37 4.87
N LYS A 441 13.84 19.32 4.06
CA LYS A 441 14.48 19.20 2.74
C LYS A 441 15.96 19.62 2.78
N SER A 442 16.69 19.17 3.80
CA SER A 442 18.10 19.54 4.04
C SER A 442 18.89 18.37 4.61
N TYR A 443 20.22 18.48 4.55
CA TYR A 443 21.12 17.52 5.19
C TYR A 443 21.59 18.02 6.54
N LYS A 444 21.71 17.11 7.50
CA LYS A 444 22.48 17.33 8.73
C LYS A 444 23.68 16.39 8.79
N ARG A 445 24.76 16.87 9.40
CA ARG A 445 25.97 16.10 9.68
C ARG A 445 26.23 16.16 11.17
N ILE A 446 26.27 15.02 11.83
CA ILE A 446 26.45 14.94 13.27
C ILE A 446 27.48 13.87 13.63
N PRO A 447 28.29 14.09 14.68
CA PRO A 447 29.19 13.07 15.17
C PRO A 447 28.40 11.89 15.75
N ILE A 448 28.97 10.69 15.64
CA ILE A 448 28.39 9.44 16.18
C ILE A 448 29.43 8.67 16.98
N PRO A 449 29.00 7.80 17.93
CA PRO A 449 29.92 6.94 18.66
C PRO A 449 30.71 6.03 17.71
N ALA A 450 32.03 5.89 17.94
CA ALA A 450 32.89 5.01 17.15
C ALA A 450 32.38 3.55 17.13
N ALA A 451 31.79 3.09 18.22
CA ALA A 451 31.17 1.76 18.31
C ALA A 451 30.00 1.59 17.32
N LEU A 452 29.15 2.62 17.14
CA LEU A 452 28.07 2.58 16.16
C LEU A 452 28.64 2.53 14.74
N TYR A 453 29.67 3.32 14.45
CA TYR A 453 30.33 3.32 13.14
C TYR A 453 30.91 1.94 12.79
N GLN A 454 31.65 1.30 13.72
CA GLN A 454 32.22 -0.02 13.47
C GLN A 454 31.14 -1.08 13.27
N LEU A 455 30.09 -1.07 14.11
CA LEU A 455 28.95 -1.97 13.97
C LEU A 455 28.27 -1.82 12.60
N MET A 456 28.06 -0.58 12.15
CA MET A 456 27.43 -0.32 10.85
C MET A 456 28.38 -0.59 9.67
N LYS A 457 29.69 -0.47 9.85
CA LYS A 457 30.70 -0.88 8.86
C LYS A 457 30.65 -2.39 8.62
N GLU A 458 30.61 -3.18 9.69
CA GLU A 458 30.47 -4.64 9.61
C GLU A 458 29.12 -5.05 9.01
N TYR A 459 28.03 -4.42 9.44
CA TYR A 459 26.69 -4.68 8.90
C TYR A 459 26.62 -4.40 7.39
N ARG A 460 27.11 -3.24 6.93
CA ARG A 460 27.15 -2.90 5.49
C ARG A 460 27.98 -3.90 4.69
N LYS A 461 29.12 -4.36 5.24
CA LYS A 461 29.96 -5.38 4.61
C LYS A 461 29.25 -6.74 4.51
N LYS A 462 28.61 -7.18 5.60
CA LYS A 462 27.87 -8.46 5.69
C LYS A 462 26.76 -8.55 4.64
N TYR A 463 26.02 -7.46 4.43
CA TYR A 463 24.88 -7.40 3.50
C TYR A 463 25.19 -6.77 2.15
N LYS A 464 26.47 -6.47 1.85
CA LYS A 464 26.92 -5.87 0.59
C LYS A 464 26.13 -4.61 0.18
N ILE A 465 25.87 -3.74 1.15
CA ILE A 465 25.07 -2.52 0.95
C ILE A 465 25.91 -1.50 0.15
N GLY A 466 25.46 -1.16 -1.06
CA GLY A 466 26.10 -0.16 -1.91
C GLY A 466 25.88 1.28 -1.43
N PRO A 467 26.64 2.27 -1.95
CA PRO A 467 26.54 3.67 -1.53
C PRO A 467 25.13 4.26 -1.66
N SER A 468 24.47 4.00 -2.80
CA SER A 468 23.12 4.49 -3.12
C SER A 468 22.00 3.67 -2.49
N ASP A 469 22.31 2.52 -1.90
CA ASP A 469 21.32 1.61 -1.34
C ASP A 469 20.81 2.13 0.00
N TYR A 470 19.60 1.73 0.38
CA TYR A 470 19.16 1.95 1.75
C TYR A 470 19.94 1.03 2.69
N VAL A 471 20.35 1.56 3.85
CA VAL A 471 21.02 0.79 4.90
C VAL A 471 20.09 -0.30 5.42
N PHE A 472 18.84 0.07 5.70
CA PHE A 472 17.82 -0.86 6.15
C PHE A 472 16.80 -1.05 5.02
N GLN A 473 16.74 -2.27 4.50
CA GLN A 473 15.93 -2.61 3.34
C GLN A 473 14.72 -3.47 3.72
N ASN A 474 13.62 -3.28 2.99
CA ASN A 474 12.53 -4.25 2.97
C ASN A 474 12.88 -5.43 2.03
N ARG A 475 11.97 -6.42 1.90
CA ARG A 475 12.21 -7.60 1.04
C ARG A 475 12.40 -7.27 -0.45
N LYS A 476 11.98 -6.08 -0.89
CA LYS A 476 12.11 -5.59 -2.28
C LYS A 476 13.33 -4.68 -2.49
N GLY A 477 14.20 -4.52 -1.49
CA GLY A 477 15.35 -3.62 -1.56
C GLY A 477 15.03 -2.13 -1.33
N GLU A 478 13.76 -1.78 -1.06
CA GLU A 478 13.37 -0.39 -0.78
C GLU A 478 13.60 -0.02 0.69
N ALA A 479 13.43 1.26 1.03
CA ALA A 479 13.51 1.77 2.39
C ALA A 479 12.67 0.94 3.38
N TYR A 480 13.22 0.72 4.58
CA TYR A 480 12.50 0.04 5.65
C TYR A 480 11.21 0.78 6.01
N ARG A 481 10.13 0.05 6.30
CA ARG A 481 8.86 0.67 6.66
C ARG A 481 8.87 1.04 8.15
N SER A 482 8.59 2.30 8.44
CA SER A 482 8.56 2.83 9.83
C SER A 482 7.51 2.13 10.68
N ALA A 483 6.35 1.79 10.12
CA ALA A 483 5.31 1.00 10.78
C ALA A 483 5.80 -0.41 11.14
N THR A 484 6.53 -1.09 10.23
CA THR A 484 7.12 -2.41 10.51
C THR A 484 8.14 -2.34 11.63
N PHE A 485 9.00 -1.31 11.62
CA PHE A 485 9.96 -1.10 12.70
C PHE A 485 9.26 -0.90 14.05
N ARG A 486 8.27 0.00 14.12
CA ARG A 486 7.48 0.27 15.33
C ARG A 486 6.82 -1.01 15.86
N ASN A 487 6.15 -1.78 14.99
CA ASN A 487 5.47 -3.00 15.40
C ASN A 487 6.45 -4.05 15.93
N LYS A 488 7.63 -4.19 15.31
CA LYS A 488 8.68 -5.09 15.80
C LYS A 488 9.26 -4.66 17.14
N MET A 489 9.43 -3.35 17.36
CA MET A 489 9.88 -2.83 18.66
C MET A 489 8.82 -3.03 19.73
N LEU A 490 7.55 -2.72 19.46
CA LEU A 490 6.45 -2.97 20.41
C LEU A 490 6.35 -4.45 20.78
N LYS A 491 6.37 -5.34 19.78
CA LYS A 491 6.37 -6.79 20.00
C LYS A 491 7.56 -7.23 20.84
N GLY A 492 8.77 -6.80 20.48
CA GLY A 492 9.98 -7.12 21.23
C GLY A 492 9.96 -6.59 22.67
N CYS A 493 9.42 -5.39 22.91
CA CYS A 493 9.27 -4.83 24.26
C CYS A 493 8.29 -5.67 25.10
N ALA A 494 7.17 -6.09 24.53
CA ALA A 494 6.18 -6.94 25.19
C ALA A 494 6.76 -8.33 25.50
N GLU A 495 7.35 -9.01 24.53
CA GLU A 495 7.94 -10.35 24.67
C GLU A 495 9.09 -10.40 25.70
N ASN A 496 9.82 -9.28 25.85
CA ASN A 496 10.95 -9.18 26.77
C ASN A 496 10.58 -8.51 28.11
N ALA A 497 9.29 -8.29 28.36
CA ALA A 497 8.74 -7.70 29.59
C ALA A 497 9.41 -6.37 29.98
N ILE A 498 9.69 -5.51 28.99
CA ILE A 498 10.22 -4.16 29.26
C ILE A 498 9.21 -3.39 30.10
N GLN A 499 9.65 -2.88 31.26
CA GLN A 499 8.76 -2.29 32.27
C GLN A 499 7.57 -3.20 32.61
N GLY A 500 7.83 -4.50 32.82
CA GLY A 500 6.79 -5.49 33.10
C GLY A 500 5.86 -5.78 31.92
N GLY A 501 6.25 -5.42 30.70
CA GLY A 501 5.45 -5.61 29.47
C GLY A 501 4.49 -4.47 29.15
N ALA A 502 4.42 -3.44 29.99
CA ALA A 502 3.55 -2.28 29.79
C ALA A 502 4.19 -1.18 28.91
N TYR A 503 5.49 -1.28 28.61
CA TYR A 503 6.18 -0.21 27.89
C TYR A 503 5.72 -0.07 26.44
N LEU A 504 5.20 1.12 26.10
CA LEU A 504 4.79 1.48 24.74
C LEU A 504 5.90 2.23 24.02
N PHE A 505 6.66 1.51 23.21
CA PHE A 505 7.73 2.11 22.41
C PHE A 505 7.22 3.23 21.48
N GLN A 506 7.77 4.43 21.65
CA GLN A 506 7.61 5.55 20.73
C GLN A 506 8.97 6.06 20.25
N SER A 507 9.23 5.93 18.95
CA SER A 507 10.52 6.33 18.36
C SER A 507 10.90 7.80 18.57
N HIS A 508 9.92 8.70 18.70
CA HIS A 508 10.18 10.12 18.84
C HIS A 508 10.67 10.51 20.23
N ASP A 509 10.32 9.72 21.25
CA ASP A 509 10.64 10.00 22.65
C ASP A 509 12.16 9.94 22.88
N TYR A 510 12.88 9.06 22.18
CA TYR A 510 14.35 8.99 22.21
C TYR A 510 15.03 10.27 21.70
N ARG A 511 14.37 10.97 20.76
CA ARG A 511 14.86 12.27 20.30
C ARG A 511 14.66 13.36 21.36
N HIS A 512 13.56 13.30 22.13
CA HIS A 512 13.40 14.16 23.30
C HIS A 512 14.50 13.87 24.32
N SER A 513 14.76 12.60 24.65
CA SER A 513 15.84 12.21 25.57
C SER A 513 17.21 12.79 25.16
N ILE A 514 17.58 12.69 23.87
CA ILE A 514 18.87 13.21 23.39
C ILE A 514 18.92 14.74 23.42
N ALA A 515 17.83 15.42 23.06
CA ALA A 515 17.77 16.88 23.10
C ALA A 515 17.91 17.42 24.54
N THR A 516 17.15 16.86 25.47
CA THR A 516 17.24 17.16 26.90
C THR A 516 18.64 16.86 27.43
N LEU A 517 19.19 15.67 27.13
CA LEU A 517 20.54 15.28 27.58
C LEU A 517 21.63 16.25 27.09
N LEU A 518 21.61 16.65 25.81
CA LEU A 518 22.61 17.57 25.28
C LEU A 518 22.49 18.94 25.94
N TYR A 519 21.27 19.43 26.11
CA TYR A 519 21.02 20.73 26.76
C TYR A 519 21.43 20.73 28.24
N ASP A 520 21.12 19.66 28.97
CA ASP A 520 21.49 19.48 30.38
C ASP A 520 23.01 19.39 30.56
N ASN A 521 23.73 18.83 29.59
CA ASN A 521 25.20 18.80 29.56
C ASN A 521 25.82 20.10 29.02
N GLY A 522 25.07 21.20 28.98
CA GLY A 522 25.61 22.53 28.68
C GLY A 522 25.72 22.89 27.20
N VAL A 523 25.23 22.04 26.28
CA VAL A 523 25.15 22.42 24.86
C VAL A 523 24.12 23.55 24.70
N SER A 524 24.50 24.60 23.97
CA SER A 524 23.61 25.74 23.72
C SER A 524 22.35 25.31 22.96
N LEU A 525 21.26 26.08 23.08
CA LEU A 525 20.03 25.84 22.32
C LEU A 525 20.31 25.78 20.80
N GLN A 526 21.23 26.63 20.31
CA GLN A 526 21.67 26.62 18.91
C GLN A 526 22.39 25.31 18.57
N GLY A 527 23.29 24.84 19.44
CA GLY A 527 23.97 23.57 19.23
C GLY A 527 23.00 22.39 19.17
N VAL A 528 22.00 22.35 20.05
CA VAL A 528 20.95 21.33 20.02
C VAL A 528 20.09 21.46 18.76
N ARG A 529 19.74 22.67 18.35
CA ARG A 529 19.00 22.94 17.10
C ARG A 529 19.75 22.37 15.88
N ASP A 530 21.04 22.65 15.78
CA ASP A 530 21.88 22.23 14.64
C ASP A 530 22.08 20.72 14.65
N TYR A 531 22.33 20.12 15.82
CA TYR A 531 22.43 18.67 16.00
C TYR A 531 21.13 17.95 15.58
N LEU A 532 19.98 18.50 15.99
CA LEU A 532 18.67 17.96 15.63
C LEU A 532 18.33 18.22 14.15
N GLY A 533 18.93 19.23 13.51
CA GLY A 533 18.58 19.70 12.18
C GLY A 533 17.21 20.37 12.17
N HIS A 534 17.03 21.37 13.05
CA HIS A 534 15.85 22.24 13.08
C HIS A 534 16.14 23.57 12.40
N THR A 535 15.16 24.12 11.68
CA THR A 535 15.32 25.41 10.99
C THR A 535 15.31 26.58 11.97
N TYR A 536 14.44 26.51 12.99
CA TYR A 536 14.22 27.58 13.97
C TYR A 536 14.38 27.08 15.40
N GLU A 537 14.77 27.95 16.33
CA GLU A 537 15.00 27.60 17.74
C GLU A 537 13.72 27.19 18.46
N GLU A 538 12.57 27.77 18.09
CA GLU A 538 11.25 27.44 18.62
C GLU A 538 10.94 25.96 18.45
N MET A 539 11.43 25.34 17.37
CA MET A 539 11.29 23.91 17.13
C MET A 539 12.09 23.08 18.13
N THR A 540 13.14 23.63 18.74
CA THR A 540 13.99 22.96 19.74
C THR A 540 13.45 23.18 21.16
N ARG A 541 12.80 24.32 21.44
CA ARG A 541 12.23 24.63 22.77
C ARG A 541 11.24 23.58 23.27
N GLN A 542 10.48 22.93 22.38
CA GLN A 542 9.56 21.84 22.72
C GLN A 542 10.25 20.52 23.13
N TYR A 543 11.58 20.45 23.04
CA TYR A 543 12.37 19.25 23.36
C TYR A 543 13.21 19.41 24.62
N ILE A 544 13.20 20.58 25.27
CA ILE A 544 14.01 20.83 26.46
C ILE A 544 13.09 20.70 27.66
N ASP A 545 13.07 19.49 28.20
CA ASP A 545 12.47 19.20 29.49
C ASP A 545 13.24 20.00 30.56
N TYR A 546 12.51 20.69 31.46
CA TYR A 546 13.04 21.18 32.74
C TYR A 546 13.98 22.42 32.78
N MET A 547 13.51 23.59 32.35
CA MET A 547 14.07 24.86 32.83
C MET A 547 14.06 25.03 34.38
N PRO A 548 13.02 24.58 35.14
CA PRO A 548 12.98 24.79 36.59
C PRO A 548 14.06 24.05 37.39
N ARG A 549 14.45 22.83 37.00
CA ARG A 549 15.51 22.07 37.71
C ARG A 549 16.88 22.69 37.46
N ARG A 550 17.14 23.14 36.23
CA ARG A 550 18.37 23.84 35.90
C ARG A 550 18.44 25.19 36.59
N LEU A 551 17.33 25.92 36.67
CA LEU A 551 17.24 27.14 37.46
C LEU A 551 17.54 26.86 38.94
N ALA A 552 16.96 25.80 39.52
CA ALA A 552 17.27 25.38 40.89
C ALA A 552 18.75 25.00 41.06
N SER A 553 19.32 24.22 40.15
CA SER A 553 20.72 23.79 40.22
C SER A 553 21.70 24.96 40.06
N ALA A 554 21.45 25.87 39.12
CA ALA A 554 22.24 27.08 38.91
C ALA A 554 22.11 28.04 40.11
N ASN A 555 20.91 28.12 40.69
CA ASN A 555 20.66 28.89 41.90
C ASN A 555 21.43 28.30 43.10
N ASP A 556 21.39 26.97 43.27
CA ASP A 556 22.14 26.27 44.32
C ASP A 556 23.65 26.46 44.13
N GLU A 557 24.17 26.33 42.91
CA GLU A 557 25.57 26.57 42.59
C GLU A 557 26.01 28.01 42.89
N TYR A 558 25.21 29.00 42.49
CA TYR A 558 25.47 30.41 42.78
C TYR A 558 25.56 30.68 44.30
N PHE A 559 24.59 30.19 45.08
CA PHE A 559 24.57 30.39 46.53
C PHE A 559 25.61 29.56 47.29
N ASN A 560 26.05 28.44 46.74
CA ASN A 560 27.18 27.68 47.27
C ASN A 560 28.52 28.42 47.08
N GLN A 561 28.71 29.10 45.94
CA GLN A 561 29.93 29.85 45.63
C GLN A 561 30.00 31.22 46.33
N HIS A 562 28.87 31.90 46.52
CA HIS A 562 28.82 33.26 47.08
C HIS A 562 28.47 33.30 48.58
N GLY A 563 28.39 32.12 49.21
CA GLY A 563 28.01 31.96 50.60
C GLY A 563 26.50 32.13 50.82
N SER A 564 25.96 31.34 51.74
CA SER A 564 24.56 31.48 52.15
C SER A 564 24.27 32.90 52.64
N LEU A 565 23.16 33.50 52.20
CA LEU A 565 22.59 34.73 52.77
C LEU A 565 22.54 34.70 54.32
N ALA A 566 22.32 33.51 54.89
CA ALA A 566 22.33 33.30 56.34
C ALA A 566 23.71 33.49 57.00
N ALA A 567 24.81 33.21 56.28
CA ALA A 567 26.16 33.45 56.75
C ALA A 567 26.52 34.95 56.75
N GLY A 568 26.02 35.71 55.76
CA GLY A 568 26.11 37.17 55.74
C GLY A 568 25.31 37.83 56.88
N LEU A 569 24.08 37.35 57.12
CA LEU A 569 23.22 37.84 58.20
C LEU A 569 23.75 37.50 59.61
N LYS A 570 24.39 36.34 59.81
CA LYS A 570 25.03 35.99 61.09
C LYS A 570 26.28 36.82 61.38
N LYS A 571 27.05 37.22 60.36
CA LYS A 571 28.18 38.16 60.52
C LYS A 571 27.75 39.58 60.90
N GLY A 572 26.49 39.95 60.65
CA GLY A 572 25.92 41.26 61.02
C GLY A 572 25.56 41.43 62.51
N LYS A 573 25.48 40.35 63.30
CA LYS A 573 25.17 40.45 64.76
C LYS A 573 26.40 40.60 65.66
N GLY A 574 27.60 40.72 65.09
CA GLY A 574 28.84 40.78 65.86
C GLY A 574 29.96 41.56 65.19
N ARG A 575 29.73 42.80 64.77
CA ARG A 575 30.82 43.78 64.57
C ARG A 575 30.27 45.21 64.48
N LYS A 576 30.70 46.05 65.42
CA LYS A 576 30.56 47.51 65.37
C LYS A 576 31.19 48.04 64.07
N ARG A 577 30.47 48.96 63.43
CA ARG A 577 30.87 50.00 62.46
C ARG A 577 32.26 49.85 61.82
N GLY A 578 32.27 49.58 60.51
CA GLY A 578 33.36 49.90 59.59
C GLY A 578 32.82 49.86 58.16
N LYS A 579 32.79 51.02 57.50
CA LYS A 579 32.34 51.21 56.11
C LYS A 579 33.01 50.20 55.17
N GLN A 580 32.24 49.53 54.33
CA GLN A 580 32.69 49.09 53.01
C GLN A 580 31.51 49.00 52.04
N THR A 581 31.67 49.69 50.92
CA THR A 581 30.81 49.82 49.76
C THR A 581 30.70 48.51 48.98
N LEU A 582 29.49 48.16 48.56
CA LEU A 582 29.22 47.12 47.57
C LEU A 582 29.58 47.66 46.16
N PRO A 583 30.30 46.91 45.30
CA PRO A 583 30.28 47.16 43.86
C PRO A 583 29.04 46.51 43.23
N ALA A 584 28.66 47.07 42.08
CA ALA A 584 27.41 46.89 41.33
C ALA A 584 27.06 45.46 40.93
#